data_AF-A0A7J5AER9-F1
#
_entry.id   AF-A0A7J5AER9-F1
#
_cell.length_a   1.000
_cell.length_b   1.000
_cell.length_c   1.000
_cell.angle_alpha   90.00
_cell.angle_beta   90.00
_cell.angle_gamma   90.00
#
_symmetry.space_group_name_H-M   'P 1'
#
loop_
_entity.id
_entity.type
_entity.pdbx_description
1 polymer ?
#
loop_
_entity_poly.entity_id
_entity_poly.type
_entity_poly.pdbx_seq_one_letter_code
_entity_poly.pdbx_strand_id
1 'polypeptide(L)'
;MKYKKLFIGILISFVLTSCDCWLTIDGKVIDSDTKEPIEKVKLEFLNVRSTEIINSTVSSEEVNRIFSTDSIGLFVMSSDN
;
A
#
# COMPACT_ATOMS: atom_id res chain seq x y z
N MET A 1 -26.29 -34.47 1.45
CA MET A 1 -26.01 -33.44 0.40
C MET A 1 -26.34 -32.00 0.80
N LYS A 2 -27.18 -31.73 1.82
CA LYS A 2 -27.52 -30.36 2.28
C LYS A 2 -26.36 -29.62 2.97
N TYR A 3 -25.59 -30.30 3.82
CA TYR A 3 -24.51 -29.69 4.60
C TYR A 3 -23.29 -29.25 3.75
N LYS A 4 -22.99 -29.97 2.66
CA LYS A 4 -21.91 -29.61 1.71
C LYS A 4 -22.11 -28.21 1.10
N LYS A 5 -23.35 -27.86 0.75
CA LYS A 5 -23.68 -26.53 0.20
C LYS A 5 -23.57 -25.43 1.26
N LEU A 6 -23.89 -25.73 2.51
CA LEU A 6 -23.74 -24.81 3.64
C LEU A 6 -22.25 -24.49 3.91
N PHE A 7 -21.40 -25.52 3.94
CA PHE A 7 -19.95 -25.34 4.12
C PHE A 7 -19.30 -24.51 3.00
N ILE A 8 -19.71 -24.72 1.76
CA ILE A 8 -19.25 -23.92 0.61
C ILE A 8 -19.71 -22.46 0.76
N GLY A 9 -20.95 -22.22 1.18
CA GLY A 9 -21.45 -20.86 1.41
C GLY A 9 -20.70 -20.12 2.52
N ILE A 10 -20.33 -20.82 3.60
CA ILE A 10 -19.53 -20.27 4.70
C ILE A 10 -18.11 -19.93 4.23
N LEU A 11 -17.47 -20.84 3.50
CA LEU A 11 -16.13 -20.62 2.92
C LEU A 11 -16.09 -19.42 1.98
N ILE A 12 -17.07 -19.28 1.08
CA ILE A 12 -17.18 -18.14 0.18
C ILE A 12 -17.40 -16.85 0.97
N SER A 13 -18.20 -16.88 2.04
CA SER A 13 -18.42 -15.71 2.88
C SER A 13 -17.13 -15.26 3.56
N PHE A 14 -16.31 -16.17 4.10
CA PHE A 14 -15.03 -15.82 4.70
C PHE A 14 -14.03 -15.22 3.70
N VAL A 15 -13.98 -15.73 2.47
CA VAL A 15 -13.11 -15.19 1.40
C VAL A 15 -13.56 -13.80 0.96
N LEU A 16 -14.87 -13.54 0.93
CA LEU A 16 -15.40 -12.23 0.55
C LEU A 16 -15.32 -11.18 1.68
N THR A 17 -15.08 -11.59 2.93
CA THR A 17 -14.95 -10.68 4.08
C THR A 17 -13.53 -10.18 4.34
N SER A 18 -12.50 -10.72 3.67
CA SER A 18 -11.14 -10.16 3.77
C SER A 18 -11.02 -8.92 2.87
N CYS A 19 -11.47 -7.78 3.39
CA CYS A 19 -11.35 -6.46 2.76
C CYS A 19 -10.02 -5.79 3.12
N ASP A 20 -8.90 -6.49 2.92
CA ASP A 20 -7.60 -5.83 2.98
C ASP A 20 -7.39 -5.11 1.64
N CYS A 21 -7.70 -3.81 1.60
CA CYS A 21 -7.53 -2.99 0.41
C CYS A 21 -6.05 -2.61 0.28
N TRP A 22 -5.34 -3.23 -0.66
CA TRP A 22 -4.01 -2.81 -1.04
C TRP A 22 -4.07 -1.52 -1.87
N LEU A 23 -3.29 -0.53 -1.45
CA LEU A 23 -3.12 0.73 -2.15
C LEU A 23 -1.71 0.78 -2.73
N THR A 24 -1.61 1.03 -4.03
CA THR A 24 -0.35 1.36 -4.70
C THR A 24 -0.52 2.72 -5.36
N ILE A 25 0.46 3.60 -5.14
CA ILE A 25 0.53 4.94 -5.73
C ILE A 25 1.87 5.04 -6.47
N ASP A 26 1.82 5.21 -7.78
CA ASP A 26 2.98 5.54 -8.61
C ASP A 26 2.81 6.92 -9.26
N GLY A 27 3.92 7.55 -9.58
CA GLY A 27 3.90 8.85 -10.23
C GLY A 27 5.28 9.35 -10.61
N LYS A 28 5.30 10.51 -11.28
CA LYS A 28 6.52 11.17 -11.75
C LYS A 28 6.53 12.62 -11.30
N VAL A 29 7.64 13.05 -10.68
CA VAL A 29 7.85 14.45 -10.31
C VAL A 29 8.61 15.16 -11.42
N ILE A 30 8.01 16.20 -11.97
CA ILE A 30 8.53 16.96 -13.11
C ILE A 30 8.60 18.43 -12.72
N ASP A 31 9.71 19.08 -13.03
CA ASP A 31 9.89 20.52 -12.85
C ASP A 31 9.00 21.30 -13.84
N SER A 32 8.29 22.31 -13.33
CA SER A 32 7.30 23.04 -14.14
C SER A 32 7.91 23.83 -15.28
N ASP A 33 9.15 24.27 -15.15
CA ASP A 33 9.77 25.25 -16.04
C ASP A 33 10.59 24.54 -17.10
N THR A 34 11.43 23.60 -16.67
CA THR A 34 12.32 22.81 -17.53
C THR A 34 11.63 21.63 -18.20
N LYS A 35 10.50 21.15 -17.64
CA LYS A 35 9.83 19.91 -18.03
C LYS A 35 10.68 18.65 -17.83
N GLU A 36 11.79 18.76 -17.10
CA GLU A 36 12.68 17.65 -16.80
C GLU A 36 12.26 16.94 -15.51
N PRO A 37 12.57 15.63 -15.36
CA PRO A 37 12.30 14.91 -14.12
C PRO A 37 13.18 15.39 -12.97
N ILE A 38 12.63 15.40 -11.75
CA ILE A 38 13.39 15.75 -10.56
C ILE A 38 13.81 14.48 -9.80
N GLU A 39 15.12 14.23 -9.75
CA GLU A 39 15.73 13.13 -9.00
C GLU A 39 15.80 13.45 -7.50
N LYS A 40 15.71 12.41 -6.64
CA LYS A 40 15.90 12.50 -5.17
C LYS A 40 14.91 13.42 -4.45
N VAL A 41 13.74 13.70 -5.03
CA VAL A 41 12.65 14.39 -4.32
C VAL A 41 12.14 13.48 -3.23
N LYS A 42 12.06 13.98 -2.00
CA LYS A 42 11.43 13.26 -0.88
C LYS A 42 9.93 13.50 -0.90
N LEU A 43 9.15 12.45 -1.10
CA LEU A 43 7.69 12.47 -0.96
C LEU A 43 7.32 11.83 0.37
N GLU A 44 6.59 12.57 1.20
CA GLU A 44 6.02 12.05 2.44
C GLU A 44 4.55 11.72 2.23
N PHE A 45 4.21 10.45 2.39
CA PHE A 45 2.83 9.97 2.42
C PHE A 45 2.39 9.87 3.88
N LEU A 46 1.35 10.60 4.22
CA LEU A 46 0.78 10.65 5.57
C LEU A 46 -0.26 9.54 5.73
N ASN A 47 -0.38 9.03 6.96
CA ASN A 47 -1.43 8.09 7.37
C ASN A 47 -1.46 6.80 6.50
N VAL A 48 -0.29 6.27 6.17
CA VAL A 48 -0.18 5.02 5.41
C VAL A 48 -0.33 3.88 6.40
N ARG A 49 -1.38 3.07 6.25
CA ARG A 49 -1.52 1.83 7.00
C ARG A 49 -0.43 0.86 6.53
N SER A 50 0.46 0.49 7.43
CA SER A 50 1.57 -0.42 7.15
C SER A 50 1.81 -1.28 8.38
N THR A 51 2.17 -2.53 8.12
CA THR A 51 2.48 -3.49 9.17
C THR A 51 3.92 -3.29 9.63
N GLU A 52 4.07 -2.79 10.86
CA GLU A 52 5.38 -2.63 11.48
C GLU A 52 5.60 -3.72 12.55
N ILE A 53 6.86 -4.14 12.68
CA ILE A 53 7.27 -5.03 13.77
C ILE A 53 7.73 -4.14 14.91
N ILE A 54 6.83 -3.89 15.86
CA ILE A 54 7.12 -3.13 17.07
C ILE A 54 7.30 -4.13 18.21
N ASN A 55 8.48 -4.17 18.82
CA ASN A 55 8.77 -5.03 19.98
C ASN A 55 8.36 -6.50 19.77
N SER A 56 8.70 -7.07 18.61
CA SER A 56 8.39 -8.47 18.25
C SER A 56 6.90 -8.79 18.13
N THR A 57 6.03 -7.78 18.11
CA THR A 57 4.61 -7.90 17.84
C THR A 57 4.32 -7.25 16.48
N VAL A 58 3.57 -7.95 15.64
CA VAL A 58 3.14 -7.44 14.33
C VAL A 58 1.86 -6.63 14.56
N SER A 59 1.93 -5.31 14.45
CA SER A 59 0.76 -4.43 14.52
C SER A 59 0.68 -3.57 13.26
N SER A 60 -0.52 -3.48 12.69
CA SER A 60 -0.80 -2.51 11.63
C SER A 60 -1.03 -1.14 12.26
N GLU A 61 -0.17 -0.18 11.97
CA GLU A 61 -0.27 1.18 12.46
C GLU A 61 -0.30 2.18 11.29
N GLU A 62 -0.91 3.34 11.52
CA GLU A 62 -0.84 4.46 10.57
C GLU A 62 0.50 5.16 10.76
N VAL A 63 1.35 5.08 9.74
CA VAL A 63 2.70 5.66 9.76
C VAL A 63 2.91 6.61 8.58
N ASN A 64 3.79 7.57 8.76
CA ASN A 64 4.27 8.39 7.65
C ASN A 64 5.40 7.64 6.94
N ARG A 65 5.30 7.51 5.61
CA ARG A 65 6.32 6.86 4.79
C ARG A 65 6.96 7.88 3.86
N ILE A 66 8.29 7.88 3.81
CA ILE A 66 9.06 8.76 2.93
C ILE A 66 9.66 7.93 1.80
N PHE A 67 9.38 8.33 0.57
CA PHE A 67 9.96 7.76 -0.65
C PHE A 67 10.81 8.81 -1.35
N SER A 68 11.76 8.36 -2.16
CA SER A 68 12.58 9.25 -2.99
C SER A 68 12.42 8.89 -4.46
N THR A 69 12.36 9.90 -5.32
CA THR A 69 12.34 9.66 -6.77
C THR A 69 13.66 9.09 -7.27
N ASP A 70 13.59 8.22 -8.28
CA ASP A 70 14.75 7.68 -8.98
C ASP A 70 15.36 8.71 -9.98
N SER A 71 16.34 8.26 -10.79
CA SER A 71 17.02 9.10 -11.79
C SER A 71 16.12 9.58 -12.92
N ILE A 72 14.92 9.02 -13.08
CA ILE A 72 13.93 9.48 -14.05
C ILE A 72 12.76 10.18 -13.37
N GLY A 73 12.88 10.55 -12.09
CA GLY A 73 11.86 11.27 -11.34
C GLY A 73 10.65 10.43 -10.93
N LEU A 74 10.72 9.09 -11.05
CA LEU A 74 9.62 8.19 -10.74
C LEU A 74 9.64 7.78 -9.28
N PHE A 75 8.46 7.65 -8.66
CA PHE A 75 8.29 7.07 -7.33
C PHE A 75 7.20 5.99 -7.36
N VAL A 76 7.32 5.03 -6.46
CA VAL A 76 6.29 4.02 -6.20
C VAL A 76 6.15 3.87 -4.68
N MET A 77 4.93 3.97 -4.19
CA MET A 77 4.53 3.70 -2.83
C MET A 77 3.50 2.58 -2.83
N SER A 78 3.66 1.64 -1.90
CA SER A 78 2.65 0.61 -1.64
C SER A 78 2.35 0.61 -0.14
N SER A 79 1.06 0.51 0.22
CA SER A 79 0.66 0.18 1.58
C SER A 79 1.02 -1.29 1.86
N ASP A 80 1.55 -1.58 3.04
CA ASP A 80 1.73 -2.97 3.47
C ASP A 80 0.42 -3.52 4.05
N ASN A 81 0.21 -4.83 3.88
CA ASN A 81 -0.95 -5.56 4.40
C ASN A 81 -0.93 -5.64 5.92
#